data_AF-A0A818MVN8-F1
#
_entry.id   AF-A0A818MVN8-F1
#
_cell.length_a   1.000
_cell.length_b   1.000
_cell.length_c   1.000
_cell.angle_alpha   90.00
_cell.angle_beta   90.00
_cell.angle_gamma   90.00
#
_symmetry.space_group_name_H-M   'P 1'
#
loop_
_entity.id
_entity.type
_entity.pdbx_description
1 polymer ?
#
loop_
_entity_poly.entity_id
_entity_poly.type
_entity_poly.pdbx_seq_one_letter_code
_entity_poly.pdbx_strand_id
1 'polypeptide(L)'
;MSDSESTKESAPSLIKLPGRSKEAKARHNKRRHIKLALKQQQFYLTRSVTSLWSLKSIKNYLHQQKLKFAKIPPIHRKTLRIQFNNQVDLQIAEGALPQDAFSQQSYS
;
A
#
# COMPACT_ATOMS: atom_id res chain seq x y z
N MET A 1 -19.24 -53.66 -46.50
CA MET A 1 -19.46 -52.50 -47.38
C MET A 1 -20.34 -51.56 -46.57
N SER A 2 -19.78 -50.81 -45.61
CA SER A 2 -19.12 -49.49 -45.82
C SER A 2 -20.22 -48.47 -46.21
N ASP A 3 -20.52 -47.41 -45.46
CA ASP A 3 -19.61 -46.45 -44.85
C ASP A 3 -20.20 -45.76 -43.61
N SER A 4 -19.34 -45.47 -42.65
CA SER A 4 -19.62 -44.63 -41.48
C SER A 4 -19.28 -43.17 -41.82
N GLU A 5 -20.29 -42.33 -41.99
CA GLU A 5 -20.08 -40.90 -42.24
C GLU A 5 -19.95 -40.16 -40.89
N SER A 6 -18.71 -39.99 -40.45
CA SER A 6 -18.34 -39.26 -39.24
C SER A 6 -18.36 -37.76 -39.52
N THR A 7 -19.45 -37.08 -39.17
CA THR A 7 -19.52 -35.62 -39.12
C THR A 7 -18.69 -35.10 -37.95
N LYS A 8 -17.45 -34.71 -38.23
CA LYS A 8 -16.62 -33.92 -37.32
C LYS A 8 -17.19 -32.51 -37.24
N GLU A 9 -18.09 -32.28 -36.29
CA GLU A 9 -18.50 -30.94 -35.90
C GLU A 9 -17.28 -30.17 -35.40
N SER A 10 -16.81 -29.22 -36.22
CA SER A 10 -15.73 -28.31 -35.89
C SER A 10 -16.16 -27.45 -34.71
N ALA A 11 -15.50 -27.65 -33.56
CA ALA A 11 -15.69 -26.81 -32.37
C ALA A 11 -15.54 -25.32 -32.73
N PRO A 12 -16.40 -24.43 -32.21
CA PRO A 12 -16.28 -23.01 -32.47
C PRO A 12 -14.94 -22.52 -31.89
N SER A 13 -14.11 -21.94 -32.76
CA SER A 13 -12.88 -21.26 -32.38
C SER A 13 -13.20 -20.22 -31.30
N LEU A 14 -12.68 -20.42 -30.08
CA LEU A 14 -12.75 -19.44 -28.99
C LEU A 14 -12.20 -18.09 -29.49
N ILE A 15 -13.10 -17.17 -29.82
CA ILE A 15 -12.75 -15.79 -30.19
C ILE A 15 -12.09 -15.17 -28.96
N LYS A 16 -10.75 -15.11 -28.95
CA LYS A 16 -10.00 -14.36 -27.95
C LYS A 16 -10.36 -12.89 -28.12
N LEU A 17 -11.28 -12.39 -27.30
CA LEU A 17 -11.56 -10.96 -27.20
C LEU A 17 -10.23 -10.23 -26.94
N PRO A 18 -9.90 -9.18 -27.72
CA PRO A 18 -8.66 -8.46 -27.50
C PRO A 18 -8.69 -7.87 -26.09
N GLY A 19 -7.82 -8.41 -25.23
CA GLY A 19 -7.63 -7.86 -23.89
C GLY A 19 -7.22 -6.39 -23.97
N ARG A 20 -7.45 -5.63 -22.90
CA ARG A 20 -7.08 -4.21 -22.82
C ARG A 20 -5.62 -3.99 -23.28
N SER A 21 -5.40 -2.98 -24.11
CA SER A 21 -4.06 -2.59 -24.55
C SER A 21 -3.13 -2.28 -23.37
N LYS A 22 -1.82 -2.38 -23.59
CA LYS A 22 -0.79 -2.04 -22.58
C LYS A 22 -1.01 -0.62 -22.04
N GLU A 23 -1.33 0.33 -22.92
CA GLU A 23 -1.63 1.72 -22.54
C GLU A 23 -2.90 1.86 -21.71
N ALA A 24 -3.97 1.14 -22.06
CA ALA A 24 -5.20 1.14 -21.27
C ALA A 24 -4.96 0.58 -19.86
N LYS A 25 -4.16 -0.48 -19.73
CA LYS A 25 -3.73 -1.04 -18.45
C LYS A 25 -2.88 -0.04 -17.65
N ALA A 26 -1.91 0.62 -18.29
CA ALA A 26 -1.06 1.63 -17.66
C ALA A 26 -1.89 2.83 -17.14
N ARG A 27 -2.82 3.35 -17.94
CA ARG A 27 -3.73 4.44 -17.53
C ARG A 27 -4.60 4.03 -16.33
N HIS A 28 -5.16 2.83 -16.37
CA HIS A 28 -5.96 2.30 -15.26
C HIS A 28 -5.14 2.19 -13.96
N ASN A 29 -3.93 1.63 -14.05
CA ASN A 29 -3.04 1.51 -12.89
C ASN A 29 -2.64 2.88 -12.34
N LYS A 30 -2.31 3.85 -13.20
CA LYS A 30 -2.03 5.23 -12.77
C LYS A 30 -3.19 5.83 -11.96
N ARG A 31 -4.42 5.72 -12.48
CA ARG A 31 -5.63 6.19 -11.77
C ARG A 31 -5.82 5.47 -10.43
N ARG A 32 -5.61 4.15 -10.41
CA ARG A 32 -5.67 3.35 -9.17
C ARG A 32 -4.65 3.82 -8.14
N HIS A 33 -3.40 4.07 -8.54
CA HIS A 33 -2.35 4.56 -7.63
C HIS A 33 -2.70 5.95 -7.07
N ILE A 34 -3.19 6.87 -7.90
CA ILE A 34 -3.62 8.20 -7.44
C ILE A 34 -4.75 8.08 -6.43
N LYS A 35 -5.79 7.28 -6.73
CA LYS A 35 -6.92 7.06 -5.83
C LYS A 35 -6.47 6.46 -4.49
N LEU A 36 -5.54 5.50 -4.53
CA LEU A 36 -4.98 4.90 -3.32
C LEU A 36 -4.20 5.92 -2.49
N ALA A 37 -3.35 6.74 -3.14
CA ALA A 37 -2.57 7.77 -2.46
C ALA A 37 -3.47 8.80 -1.77
N LEU A 38 -4.56 9.26 -2.42
CA LEU A 38 -5.54 10.17 -1.81
C LEU A 38 -6.22 9.54 -0.59
N LYS A 39 -6.58 8.26 -0.67
CA LYS A 39 -7.16 7.55 0.47
C LYS A 39 -6.18 7.44 1.64
N GLN A 40 -4.91 7.13 1.36
CA GLN A 40 -3.85 7.04 2.39
C GLN A 40 -3.56 8.40 3.07
N GLN A 41 -3.81 9.53 2.39
CA GLN A 41 -3.65 10.85 3.01
C GLN A 41 -4.64 11.08 4.16
N GLN A 42 -5.75 10.36 4.22
CA GLN A 42 -6.76 10.45 5.27
C GLN A 42 -6.38 9.64 6.52
N PHE A 43 -5.56 8.59 6.37
CA PHE A 43 -5.16 7.73 7.46
C PHE A 43 -3.73 8.06 7.88
N TYR A 44 -3.58 9.01 8.80
CA TYR A 44 -2.27 9.39 9.29
C TYR A 44 -2.25 9.64 10.79
N LEU A 45 -1.10 9.34 11.39
CA LEU A 45 -0.80 9.64 12.78
C LEU A 45 0.28 10.72 12.83
N THR A 46 0.16 11.64 13.77
CA THR A 46 1.20 12.65 14.04
C THR A 46 1.79 12.45 15.42
N ARG A 47 3.12 12.55 15.51
CA ARG A 47 3.88 12.45 16.76
C ARG A 47 4.97 13.51 16.79
N SER A 48 5.31 13.98 17.98
CA SER A 48 6.51 14.78 18.18
C SER A 48 7.73 13.88 18.02
N VAL A 49 8.80 14.41 17.43
CA VAL A 49 10.04 13.68 17.22
C VAL A 49 11.23 14.57 17.58
N THR A 50 12.15 14.03 18.36
CA THR A 50 13.40 14.71 18.69
C THR A 50 14.42 14.57 17.57
N SER A 51 15.42 15.46 17.52
CA SER A 51 16.43 15.50 16.46
C SER A 51 17.35 14.28 16.42
N LEU A 52 17.36 13.47 17.48
CA LEU A 52 18.14 12.23 17.55
C LEU A 52 17.59 11.14 16.61
N TRP A 53 16.30 11.19 16.32
CA TRP A 53 15.64 10.19 15.50
C TRP A 53 15.83 10.46 14.02
N SER A 54 16.67 9.64 13.38
CA SER A 54 16.74 9.59 11.93
C SER A 54 15.52 8.88 11.33
N LEU A 55 15.17 9.20 10.07
CA LEU A 55 14.09 8.49 9.36
C LEU A 55 14.32 6.97 9.30
N LYS A 56 15.59 6.53 9.22
CA LYS A 56 15.95 5.12 9.24
C LYS A 56 15.64 4.49 10.61
N SER A 57 16.03 5.15 11.69
CA SER A 57 15.76 4.69 13.06
C SER A 57 14.27 4.58 13.34
N ILE A 58 13.49 5.58 12.90
CA ILE A 58 12.02 5.59 13.02
C ILE A 58 11.42 4.39 12.30
N LYS A 59 11.82 4.12 11.05
CA LYS A 59 11.32 2.95 10.30
C LYS A 59 11.65 1.65 11.02
N ASN A 60 12.88 1.49 11.49
CA ASN A 60 13.31 0.30 12.21
C ASN A 60 12.48 0.07 13.47
N TYR A 61 12.26 1.12 14.26
CA TYR A 61 11.41 1.06 15.45
C TYR A 61 9.98 0.67 15.12
N LEU A 62 9.37 1.28 14.10
CA LEU A 62 8.01 0.92 13.66
C LEU A 62 7.91 -0.54 13.20
N HIS A 63 8.94 -1.06 12.53
CA HIS A 63 9.00 -2.47 12.15
C HIS A 63 9.16 -3.40 13.36
N GLN A 64 9.95 -3.02 14.37
CA GLN A 64 10.07 -3.77 15.62
C GLN A 64 8.74 -3.84 16.37
N GLN A 65 7.97 -2.75 16.35
CA GLN A 65 6.59 -2.69 16.89
C GLN A 65 5.56 -3.41 15.98
N LYS A 66 6.00 -4.06 14.89
CA LYS A 66 5.16 -4.77 13.92
C LYS A 66 4.07 -3.91 13.30
N LEU A 67 4.30 -2.60 13.19
CA LEU A 67 3.34 -1.66 12.62
C LEU A 67 3.44 -1.59 11.11
N LYS A 68 2.30 -1.73 10.43
CA LYS A 68 2.18 -1.62 8.98
C LYS A 68 1.90 -0.17 8.60
N PHE A 69 2.84 0.47 7.93
CA PHE A 69 2.67 1.83 7.41
C PHE A 69 2.83 1.88 5.89
N ALA A 70 2.20 2.86 5.25
CA ALA A 70 2.29 3.08 3.81
C ALA A 70 3.49 3.97 3.46
N LYS A 71 3.62 5.10 4.17
CA LYS A 71 4.63 6.11 3.89
C LYS A 71 4.92 6.95 5.13
N ILE A 72 6.15 7.43 5.22
CA ILE A 72 6.55 8.45 6.20
C ILE A 72 7.07 9.65 5.39
N PRO A 73 6.28 10.73 5.25
CA PRO A 73 6.76 11.98 4.67
C PRO A 73 7.96 12.56 5.45
N PRO A 74 8.71 13.50 4.85
CA PRO A 74 9.79 14.20 5.55
C PRO A 74 9.31 14.84 6.86
N ILE A 75 10.17 14.80 7.88
CA ILE A 75 9.91 15.41 9.18
C ILE A 75 9.90 16.93 9.00
N HIS A 76 8.89 17.58 9.55
CA HIS A 76 8.76 19.04 9.48
C HIS A 76 8.42 19.60 10.86
N ARG A 77 9.14 20.65 11.30
CA ARG A 77 8.95 21.29 12.61
C ARG A 77 8.89 20.31 13.80
N LYS A 78 9.79 19.32 13.85
CA LYS A 78 9.82 18.27 14.89
C LYS A 78 8.52 17.46 14.97
N THR A 79 7.73 17.44 13.89
CA THR A 79 6.53 16.62 13.75
C THR A 79 6.78 15.53 12.73
N LEU A 80 6.61 14.29 13.18
CA LEU A 80 6.58 13.10 12.33
C LEU A 80 5.14 12.83 11.93
N ARG A 81 4.92 12.65 10.63
CA ARG A 81 3.65 12.13 10.09
C ARG A 81 3.87 10.71 9.58
N ILE A 82 3.05 9.78 10.02
CA ILE A 82 3.07 8.39 9.56
C ILE A 82 1.76 8.15 8.83
N GLN A 83 1.81 7.73 7.57
CA GLN A 83 0.64 7.43 6.76
C GLN A 83 0.41 5.91 6.71
N PHE A 84 -0.85 5.50 6.80
CA PHE A 84 -1.29 4.11 6.89
C PHE A 84 -2.10 3.71 5.65
N ASN A 85 -2.21 2.41 5.40
CA ASN A 85 -2.92 1.89 4.23
C ASN A 85 -4.45 1.97 4.40
N ASN A 86 -4.91 1.85 5.64
CA ASN A 86 -6.32 1.80 6.00
C ASN A 86 -6.50 2.31 7.44
N GLN A 87 -7.76 2.45 7.86
CA GLN A 87 -8.13 2.91 9.20
C GLN A 87 -7.78 1.92 10.31
N VAL A 88 -7.81 0.62 10.04
CA VAL A 88 -7.49 -0.42 11.04
C VAL A 88 -6.02 -0.34 11.44
N ASP A 89 -5.11 -0.22 10.47
CA ASP A 89 -3.68 -0.03 10.73
C ASP A 89 -3.41 1.25 11.53
N LEU A 90 -4.17 2.33 11.27
CA LEU A 90 -4.09 3.57 12.05
C LEU A 90 -4.51 3.35 13.50
N GLN A 91 -5.65 2.70 13.75
CA GLN A 91 -6.14 2.45 15.11
C GLN A 91 -5.18 1.56 15.93
N ILE A 92 -4.61 0.54 15.29
CA ILE A 92 -3.58 -0.30 15.92
C ILE A 92 -2.37 0.56 16.28
N ALA A 93 -1.92 1.42 15.36
CA ALA A 93 -0.80 2.31 15.61
C ALA A 93 -1.08 3.34 16.70
N GLU A 94 -2.31 3.87 16.80
CA GLU A 94 -2.70 4.79 17.87
C GLU A 94 -2.60 4.15 19.26
N GLY A 95 -3.00 2.87 19.38
CA GLY A 95 -2.87 2.13 20.63
C GLY A 95 -1.44 1.70 20.96
N ALA A 96 -0.61 1.47 19.95
CA ALA A 96 0.76 0.97 20.13
C ALA A 96 1.83 2.08 20.23
N LEU A 97 1.60 3.26 19.64
CA LEU A 97 2.53 4.38 19.65
C LEU A 97 2.06 5.47 20.61
N PRO A 98 2.63 5.55 21.83
CA PRO A 98 2.36 6.66 22.73
C PRO A 98 2.83 7.99 22.13
N GLN A 99 2.34 9.10 22.68
CA GLN A 99 2.57 10.45 22.15
C GLN A 99 4.06 10.82 22.11
N ASP A 100 4.84 10.27 23.03
CA ASP A 100 6.27 10.50 23.30
C ASP A 100 7.18 9.37 22.81
N ALA A 101 6.67 8.46 21.97
CA ALA A 101 7.43 7.30 21.45
C ALA A 101 8.76 7.67 20.76
N PHE A 102 8.89 8.90 20.26
CA PHE A 102 10.10 9.42 19.60
C PHE A 102 10.81 10.51 20.43
N SER A 103 10.64 10.45 21.74
CA SER A 103 11.39 11.25 22.71
C SER A 103 12.86 10.77 22.79
N GLN A 104 13.68 11.54 23.50
CA GLN A 104 15.06 11.15 23.78
C GLN A 104 15.13 9.93 24.73
N GLN A 105 14.15 9.76 25.62
CA GLN A 105 14.11 8.64 26.57
C GLN A 105 13.85 7.30 25.88
N SER A 106 13.08 7.32 24.80
CA SER A 106 12.79 6.14 23.98
C SER A 106 13.88 5.81 22.95
N TYR A 107 14.90 6.67 22.83
CA TYR A 107 16.03 6.46 21.92
C TYR A 107 17.08 5.58 22.63
N SER A 108 16.98 4.26 22.45
CA SER A 108 17.91 3.24 22.96
C SER A 108 18.65 2.54 21.82
#